data_AF-A0A6G3XDG4-F1
#
_entry.id   AF-A0A6G3XDG4-F1
#
_cell.length_a   1.000
_cell.length_b   1.000
_cell.length_c   1.000
_cell.angle_alpha   90.00
_cell.angle_beta   90.00
_cell.angle_gamma   90.00
#
_symmetry.space_group_name_H-M   'P 1'
#
loop_
_entity.id
_entity.type
_entity.pdbx_description
1 polymer ?
#
loop_
_entity_poly.entity_id
_entity_poly.type
_entity_poly.pdbx_seq_one_letter_code
_entity_poly.pdbx_strand_id
1 'polypeptide(L)' 'SDHSNNRVRKVSTDGTISTVAGNGAAGFKGDDGPAASAQLNRPYALAVDDADILYITDGNNHRVRKVA' A
#
# COMPACT_ATOMS: atom_id res chain seq x y z
N SER A 1 7.50 1.46 -2.97
CA SER A 1 7.02 0.35 -2.13
C SER A 1 8.07 0.05 -1.06
N ASP A 2 7.67 -0.23 0.18
CA ASP A 2 8.54 -0.64 1.28
C ASP A 2 8.22 -2.10 1.66
N HIS A 3 8.54 -2.99 0.71
CA HIS A 3 7.92 -4.32 0.62
C HIS A 3 8.18 -5.24 1.81
N SER A 4 9.41 -5.29 2.34
CA SER A 4 9.76 -6.09 3.52
C SER A 4 9.14 -5.55 4.81
N ASN A 5 8.78 -4.27 4.82
CA ASN A 5 8.07 -3.64 5.92
C ASN A 5 6.54 -3.68 5.74
N ASN A 6 6.01 -4.38 4.73
CA ASN A 6 4.56 -4.51 4.46
C ASN A 6 3.83 -3.16 4.39
N ARG A 7 4.47 -2.15 3.79
CA ARG A 7 3.94 -0.78 3.69
C ARG A 7 4.14 -0.19 2.29
N VAL A 8 3.25 0.73 1.95
CA VAL A 8 3.45 1.67 0.85
C VAL A 8 3.66 3.06 1.43
N ARG A 9 4.75 3.70 1.02
CA ARG A 9 5.20 5.00 1.53
C ARG A 9 5.12 6.05 0.42
N LYS A 10 4.72 7.26 0.79
CA LYS A 10 4.73 8.44 -0.09
C LYS A 10 5.80 9.41 0.40
N VAL A 11 6.51 10.01 -0.54
CA VAL A 11 7.44 11.11 -0.29
C VAL A 11 6.83 12.36 -0.90
N SER A 12 6.61 13.40 -0.09
CA SER A 12 6.15 14.71 -0.58
C SER A 12 7.31 15.55 -1.13
N THR A 13 6.99 16.64 -1.81
CA THR A 13 7.96 17.53 -2.47
C THR A 13 8.92 18.22 -1.48
N ASP A 14 8.55 18.32 -0.21
CA ASP A 14 9.37 18.80 0.90
C ASP A 14 10.27 17.70 1.52
N GLY A 15 10.20 16.47 1.00
CA GLY A 15 10.96 15.32 1.50
C GLY A 15 10.30 14.57 2.67
N THR A 16 9.12 14.99 3.15
CA THR A 16 8.42 14.28 4.24
C THR A 16 7.96 12.89 3.77
N ILE A 17 8.23 11.85 4.58
CA ILE A 17 7.82 10.48 4.30
C ILE A 17 6.60 10.12 5.16
N SER A 18 5.51 9.69 4.51
CA SER A 18 4.30 9.20 5.17
C SER A 18 3.91 7.80 4.69
N THR A 19 3.00 7.14 5.43
CA THR A 19 2.44 5.84 5.05
C THR A 19 1.09 6.07 4.39
N VAL A 20 0.91 5.53 3.17
CA VAL A 20 -0.38 5.61 2.45
C VAL A 20 -1.18 4.32 2.54
N ALA A 21 -0.50 3.18 2.68
CA ALA A 21 -1.15 1.90 2.92
C ALA A 21 -0.25 0.96 3.73
N GLY A 22 -0.87 0.09 4.53
CA GLY A 22 -0.16 -0.90 5.34
C GLY A 22 0.20 -0.41 6.74
N ASN A 23 -0.09 -1.22 7.75
CA ASN A 23 0.29 -0.94 9.15
C ASN A 23 1.67 -1.54 9.53
N GLY A 24 2.25 -2.37 8.66
CA GLY A 24 3.55 -3.02 8.83
C GLY A 24 3.51 -4.49 9.24
N ALA A 25 2.35 -4.98 9.69
CA ALA A 25 2.15 -6.40 9.93
C ALA A 25 1.82 -7.11 8.61
N ALA A 26 2.52 -8.21 8.34
CA ALA A 26 2.20 -9.10 7.22
C ALA A 26 0.83 -9.76 7.45
N GLY A 27 -0.05 -9.72 6.47
CA GLY A 27 -1.36 -10.38 6.55
C GLY A 27 -2.34 -9.87 5.50
N PHE A 28 -3.59 -10.31 5.62
CA PHE A 28 -4.69 -9.90 4.75
C PHE A 28 -5.89 -9.45 5.61
N LYS A 29 -5.96 -8.14 5.88
CA LYS A 29 -7.04 -7.49 6.65
C LYS A 29 -7.21 -6.03 6.20
N GLY A 30 -8.40 -5.47 6.46
CA GLY A 30 -8.68 -4.05 6.31
C GLY A 30 -9.10 -3.60 4.91
N ASP A 31 -9.53 -4.51 4.04
CA ASP A 31 -10.34 -4.12 2.87
C ASP A 31 -11.59 -3.36 3.32
N ASP A 32 -12.04 -2.44 2.47
CA ASP A 32 -13.15 -1.51 2.73
C ASP A 32 -12.96 -0.57 3.94
N GLY A 33 -11.76 -0.54 4.53
CA GLY A 33 -11.38 0.35 5.63
C GLY A 33 -10.23 1.30 5.27
N PRO A 34 -9.72 2.07 6.25
CA PRO A 34 -8.60 2.98 6.02
C PRO A 34 -7.34 2.24 5.55
N ALA A 35 -6.79 2.63 4.40
CA ALA A 35 -5.65 1.95 3.79
C ALA A 35 -4.41 1.87 4.71
N ALA A 36 -4.15 2.92 5.49
CA ALA A 36 -3.05 2.97 6.45
C ALA A 36 -3.17 1.91 7.58
N SER A 37 -4.38 1.43 7.86
CA SER A 37 -4.64 0.40 8.87
C SER A 37 -4.63 -1.03 8.30
N ALA A 38 -4.64 -1.18 6.96
CA ALA A 38 -4.66 -2.48 6.31
C ALA A 38 -3.40 -3.30 6.63
N GLN A 39 -3.53 -4.63 6.62
CA GLN A 39 -2.38 -5.52 6.56
C GLN A 39 -2.13 -5.86 5.09
N LEU A 40 -0.89 -5.63 4.65
CA LEU A 40 -0.36 -6.03 3.35
C LEU A 40 0.64 -7.17 3.55
N ASN A 41 1.02 -7.87 2.50
CA ASN A 41 2.00 -8.94 2.55
C ASN A 41 2.89 -8.88 1.30
N ARG A 42 4.07 -8.28 1.47
CA ARG A 42 5.06 -8.02 0.40
C ARG A 42 4.47 -7.30 -0.83
N PRO A 43 4.15 -5.99 -0.73
CA PRO A 43 3.72 -5.24 -1.89
C PRO A 43 4.87 -5.07 -2.92
N TYR A 44 4.79 -5.71 -4.08
CA TYR A 44 5.90 -5.73 -5.06
C TYR A 44 5.93 -4.55 -6.03
N ALA A 45 4.79 -4.24 -6.64
CA ALA A 45 4.63 -3.20 -7.65
C ALA A 45 3.48 -2.25 -7.30
N LEU A 46 3.58 -1.04 -7.85
CA LEU A 46 2.62 0.05 -7.69
C LEU A 46 2.32 0.65 -9.06
N ALA A 47 1.07 1.05 -9.30
CA ALA A 47 0.66 1.84 -10.45
C ALA A 47 -0.36 2.89 -10.00
N VAL A 48 -0.38 4.05 -10.66
CA VAL A 48 -1.38 5.10 -10.43
C VAL A 48 -2.06 5.37 -11.77
N ASP A 49 -3.39 5.47 -11.78
CA ASP A 49 -4.15 5.81 -12.99
C ASP A 49 -4.37 7.32 -13.15
N ASP A 50 -5.03 7.72 -14.24
CA ASP A 50 -5.30 9.13 -14.56
C ASP A 50 -6.32 9.79 -13.60
N ALA A 51 -6.95 9.00 -12.71
CA ALA A 51 -7.85 9.47 -11.66
C ALA A 51 -7.16 9.50 -10.28
N ASP A 52 -5.82 9.43 -10.24
CA ASP A 52 -4.97 9.39 -9.05
C ASP A 52 -5.25 8.19 -8.11
N ILE A 53 -5.85 7.11 -8.62
CA ILE A 53 -6.10 5.88 -7.86
C ILE A 53 -4.83 5.03 -7.85
N LEU A 54 -4.37 4.67 -6.65
CA LEU A 54 -3.19 3.83 -6.47
C LEU A 54 -3.58 2.34 -6.45
N TYR A 55 -2.97 1.56 -7.33
CA TYR A 55 -3.04 0.11 -7.38
C TYR A 55 -1.77 -0.52 -6.81
N ILE A 56 -1.93 -1.54 -5.97
CA ILE A 56 -0.88 -2.23 -5.22
C ILE A 56 -0.98 -3.72 -5.51
N THR A 57 0.10 -4.35 -5.97
CA THR A 57 0.17 -5.81 -5.98
C THR A 57 0.47 -6.29 -4.56
N ASP A 58 -0.48 -6.92 -3.89
CA ASP A 58 -0.33 -7.48 -2.55
C ASP A 58 0.21 -8.91 -2.67
N GLY A 59 1.52 -9.01 -2.96
CA GLY A 59 2.14 -10.13 -3.66
C GLY A 59 1.91 -11.50 -3.04
N ASN A 60 2.20 -11.65 -1.75
CA ASN A 60 2.03 -12.93 -1.04
C ASN A 60 0.56 -13.22 -0.70
N ASN A 61 -0.32 -12.23 -0.81
CA ASN A 61 -1.77 -12.43 -0.70
C ASN A 61 -2.40 -12.75 -2.06
N HIS A 62 -1.62 -12.79 -3.15
CA HIS A 62 -2.06 -13.07 -4.52
C HIS A 62 -3.19 -12.15 -5.01
N ARG A 63 -3.08 -10.85 -4.72
CA ARG A 63 -4.12 -9.86 -5.04
C ARG A 63 -3.55 -8.60 -5.66
N VAL A 64 -4.41 -7.88 -6.38
CA VAL A 64 -4.23 -6.45 -6.68
C VAL A 64 -5.26 -5.70 -5.85
N ARG A 65 -4.81 -4.73 -5.05
CA ARG A 65 -5.66 -3.90 -4.19
C ARG A 65 -5.58 -2.46 -4.66
N LYS A 66 -6.68 -1.71 -4.55
CA LYS A 66 -6.72 -0.27 -4.87
C LYS A 66 -6.83 0.55 -3.59
N VAL A 67 -6.30 1.76 -3.60
CA VAL A 67 -6.44 2.77 -2.55
C VAL A 67 -7.23 3.94 -3.14
N ALA A 68 -8.40 4.22 -2.59
CA ALA A 68 -9.34 5.27 -2.99
C ALA A 68 -9.81 6.04 -1.75
#